data_AF-A0AAJ1RMW7-F1
#
_entry.id   AF-A0AAJ1RMW7-F1
#
_cell.length_a   1.000
_cell.length_b   1.000
_cell.length_c   1.000
_cell.angle_alpha   90.00
_cell.angle_beta   90.00
_cell.angle_gamma   90.00
#
_symmetry.space_group_name_H-M   'P 1'
#
loop_
_entity.id
_entity.type
_entity.pdbx_description
1 polymer ?
#
loop_
_entity_poly.entity_id
_entity_poly.type
_entity_poly.pdbx_seq_one_letter_code
_entity_poly.pdbx_strand_id
1 'polypeptide(L)'
;MTQLQHITMNHLSFECPCGHSPLIPVQDMIGLYGGETTVDHVRAKARCSSCGQKTFEFRIVYRGGSYDALMGAANTKMDVED
;
A
#
# COMPACT_ATOMS: atom_id res chain seq x y z
N MET A 1 1.50 -8.35 14.31
CA MET A 1 0.83 -7.19 13.69
C MET A 1 1.90 -6.23 13.21
N THR A 2 1.78 -5.69 12.00
CA THR A 2 2.76 -4.77 11.40
C THR A 2 2.43 -3.34 11.80
N GLN A 3 3.42 -2.58 12.31
CA GLN A 3 3.27 -1.15 12.59
C GLN A 3 3.46 -0.31 11.32
N LEU A 4 2.79 0.84 11.25
CA LEU A 4 2.82 1.73 10.09
C LEU A 4 4.22 2.26 9.80
N GLN A 5 5.01 2.57 10.83
CA GLN A 5 6.36 3.11 10.68
C GLN A 5 7.35 2.18 9.96
N HIS A 6 7.09 0.88 9.93
CA HIS A 6 7.94 -0.08 9.21
C HIS A 6 7.60 -0.21 7.72
N ILE A 7 6.50 0.42 7.27
CA ILE A 7 6.00 0.29 5.90
C ILE A 7 5.69 1.64 5.26
N THR A 8 6.44 2.69 5.62
CA THR A 8 6.24 4.09 5.17
C THR A 8 6.21 4.28 3.64
N MET A 9 6.85 3.40 2.87
CA MET A 9 6.88 3.42 1.39
C MET A 9 5.74 2.63 0.74
N ASN A 10 4.83 2.07 1.54
CA ASN A 10 3.72 1.28 1.07
C ASN A 10 2.43 2.11 1.04
N HIS A 11 1.45 1.57 0.34
CA HIS A 11 0.07 2.05 0.31
C HIS A 11 -0.85 0.94 0.82
N LEU A 12 -1.97 1.34 1.38
CA LEU A 12 -3.03 0.48 1.83
C LEU A 12 -4.14 0.49 0.78
N SER A 13 -4.38 -0.64 0.13
CA SER A 13 -5.51 -0.85 -0.78
C SER A 13 -6.69 -1.39 0.01
N PHE A 14 -7.84 -0.74 -0.13
CA PHE A 14 -9.11 -1.21 0.41
C PHE A 14 -10.06 -1.46 -0.75
N GLU A 15 -10.50 -2.69 -0.98
CA GLU A 15 -11.43 -3.01 -2.06
C GLU A 15 -12.80 -3.31 -1.45
N CYS A 16 -13.74 -2.38 -1.61
CA CYS A 16 -15.10 -2.54 -1.14
C CYS A 16 -15.97 -3.22 -2.21
N PRO A 17 -16.87 -4.15 -1.85
CA PRO A 17 -17.77 -4.82 -2.80
C PRO A 17 -18.73 -3.87 -3.55
N CYS A 18 -18.87 -2.61 -3.11
CA CYS A 18 -19.63 -1.60 -3.85
C CYS A 18 -18.85 -0.99 -5.04
N GLY A 19 -17.63 -1.47 -5.31
CA GLY A 19 -16.75 -0.96 -6.38
C GLY A 19 -15.84 0.19 -5.98
N HIS A 20 -15.87 0.64 -4.72
CA HIS A 20 -14.96 1.68 -4.23
C HIS A 20 -13.64 1.06 -3.79
N SER A 21 -12.54 1.48 -4.42
CA SER A 21 -11.20 0.92 -4.18
C SER A 21 -10.12 1.99 -3.97
N PRO A 22 -10.12 2.72 -2.82
CA PRO A 22 -9.09 3.72 -2.56
C PRO A 22 -7.73 3.07 -2.28
N LEU A 23 -6.68 3.73 -2.79
CA LEU A 23 -5.29 3.41 -2.49
C LEU A 23 -4.70 4.54 -1.65
N ILE A 24 -4.39 4.25 -0.39
CA ILE A 24 -4.07 5.26 0.62
C ILE A 24 -2.60 5.17 1.02
N PRO A 25 -1.79 6.25 0.92
CA PRO A 25 -0.41 6.23 1.39
C PRO A 25 -0.31 5.91 2.90
N VAL A 26 0.64 5.06 3.29
CA VAL A 26 0.89 4.80 4.72
C VAL A 26 1.29 6.08 5.47
N GLN A 27 1.98 7.01 4.81
CA GLN A 27 2.39 8.28 5.42
C GLN A 27 1.19 9.09 5.92
N ASP A 28 0.09 9.12 5.17
CA ASP A 28 -1.14 9.78 5.59
C ASP A 28 -1.73 9.09 6.83
N MET A 29 -1.66 7.75 6.88
CA MET A 29 -2.11 6.98 8.05
C MET A 29 -1.24 7.23 9.28
N ILE A 30 0.08 7.41 9.10
CA ILE A 30 0.99 7.79 10.18
C ILE A 30 0.64 9.18 10.71
N GLY A 31 0.32 10.13 9.84
CA GLY A 31 -0.13 11.47 10.24
C GLY A 31 -1.41 11.44 11.07
N LEU A 32 -2.34 10.54 10.76
CA LEU A 32 -3.63 10.43 11.46
C LEU A 32 -3.58 9.59 12.76
N TYR A 33 -2.78 8.52 12.78
CA TYR A 33 -2.82 7.52 13.85
C TYR A 33 -1.49 7.35 14.61
N GLY A 34 -0.40 7.95 14.14
CA GLY A 34 0.96 7.75 14.65
C GLY A 34 1.64 6.49 14.10
N GLY A 35 2.99 6.51 14.08
CA GLY A 35 3.81 5.46 13.49
C GLY A 35 3.74 4.11 14.19
N GLU A 36 3.56 4.12 15.51
CA GLU A 36 3.43 2.92 16.37
C GLU A 36 2.10 2.18 16.18
N THR A 37 1.11 2.83 15.55
CA THR A 37 -0.17 2.18 15.23
C THR A 37 0.04 1.02 14.27
N THR A 38 -0.80 -0.02 14.38
CA THR A 38 -0.77 -1.18 13.50
C THR A 38 -1.67 -1.03 12.29
N VAL A 39 -1.30 -1.71 11.20
CA VAL A 39 -2.12 -1.83 10.00
C VAL A 39 -3.51 -2.43 10.31
N ASP A 40 -3.56 -3.43 11.19
CA ASP A 40 -4.80 -4.06 11.63
C ASP A 40 -5.75 -3.07 12.33
N HIS A 41 -5.20 -2.13 13.12
CA HIS A 41 -6.00 -1.08 13.76
C HIS A 41 -6.61 -0.11 12.74
N VAL A 42 -5.82 0.29 11.72
CA VAL A 42 -6.32 1.11 10.61
C VAL A 42 -7.43 0.36 9.87
N ARG A 43 -7.21 -0.92 9.55
CA ARG A 43 -8.20 -1.78 8.89
C ARG A 43 -9.49 -1.91 9.70
N ALA A 44 -9.39 -2.15 11.01
CA ALA A 44 -10.54 -2.31 11.89
C ALA A 44 -11.40 -1.03 11.99
N LYS A 45 -10.79 0.14 11.83
CA LYS A 45 -11.47 1.44 11.86
C LYS A 45 -11.99 1.90 10.49
N ALA A 46 -11.44 1.38 9.40
CA ALA A 46 -11.80 1.79 8.04
C ALA A 46 -13.30 1.57 7.76
N ARG A 47 -13.90 2.53 7.05
CA ARG A 47 -15.28 2.51 6.53
C ARG A 47 -15.26 3.01 5.10
N CYS A 48 -15.99 2.33 4.21
CA CYS A 48 -16.18 2.85 2.86
C CYS A 48 -16.95 4.18 2.95
N SER A 49 -16.39 5.26 2.39
CA SER A 49 -17.06 6.56 2.36
C SER A 49 -18.34 6.56 1.52
N SER A 50 -18.44 5.68 0.52
CA SER A 50 -19.59 5.60 -0.37
C SER A 50 -20.77 4.79 0.20
N CYS A 51 -20.50 3.66 0.87
CA CYS A 51 -21.56 2.75 1.35
C CYS A 51 -21.54 2.47 2.86
N GLY A 52 -20.54 2.97 3.59
CA GLY A 52 -20.42 2.84 5.05
C GLY A 52 -20.00 1.45 5.57
N GLN A 53 -19.85 0.45 4.70
CA GLN A 53 -19.46 -0.90 5.12
C GLN A 53 -18.04 -0.94 5.71
N LYS A 54 -17.77 -1.97 6.52
CA LYS A 54 -16.47 -2.27 7.14
C LYS A 54 -15.77 -3.51 6.55
N THR A 55 -16.44 -4.19 5.62
CA THR A 55 -15.93 -5.41 5.01
C THR A 55 -15.30 -5.05 3.68
N PHE A 56 -13.99 -5.20 3.61
CA PHE A 56 -13.19 -4.93 2.41
C PHE A 56 -12.16 -6.04 2.23
N GLU A 57 -11.80 -6.28 0.97
CA GLU A 57 -10.50 -6.87 0.71
C GLU A 57 -9.40 -5.85 1.06
N PHE A 58 -8.31 -6.31 1.65
CA PHE A 58 -7.25 -5.44 2.12
C PHE A 58 -5.89 -5.95 1.65
N ARG A 59 -5.08 -5.07 1.07
CA ARG A 59 -3.73 -5.40 0.60
C ARG A 59 -2.75 -4.27 0.94
N ILE A 60 -1.52 -4.64 1.29
CA ILE A 60 -0.39 -3.71 1.42
C ILE A 60 0.34 -3.73 0.08
N VAL A 61 0.46 -2.58 -0.55
CA VAL A 61 1.07 -2.42 -1.88
C VAL A 61 2.33 -1.58 -1.76
N TYR A 62 3.48 -2.17 -2.07
CA TYR A 62 4.73 -1.43 -2.13
C TYR A 62 4.75 -0.54 -3.39
N ARG A 63 4.95 0.78 -3.21
CA ARG A 63 5.01 1.78 -4.29
C ARG A 63 6.41 2.40 -4.42
N GLY A 64 7.38 1.93 -3.62
CA GLY A 64 8.79 2.31 -3.76
C GLY A 64 9.44 1.53 -4.90
N GLY A 65 10.43 2.13 -5.58
CA GLY A 65 11.30 1.41 -6.50
C GLY A 65 10.74 1.16 -7.91
N SER A 66 9.69 1.84 -8.39
CA SER A 66 9.40 1.79 -9.85
C SER A 66 10.62 2.26 -10.65
N TYR A 67 11.34 3.26 -10.13
CA TYR A 67 12.61 3.72 -10.66
C TYR A 67 13.74 2.71 -10.47
N ASP A 68 13.93 2.16 -9.26
CA ASP A 68 15.00 1.17 -9.00
C ASP A 68 14.78 -0.16 -9.75
N ALA A 69 13.53 -0.63 -9.87
CA ALA A 69 13.15 -1.80 -10.64
C ALA A 69 13.29 -1.56 -12.15
N LEU A 70 12.93 -0.37 -12.64
CA LEU A 70 13.18 0.03 -14.03
C LEU A 70 14.69 0.14 -14.33
N MET A 71 15.47 0.74 -13.43
CA MET A 71 16.92 0.85 -13.56
C MET A 71 17.61 -0.50 -13.47
N GLY A 72 17.15 -1.40 -12.61
CA GLY A 72 17.62 -2.79 -12.57
C GLY A 72 17.34 -3.54 -13.87
N ALA A 73 16.17 -3.35 -14.47
CA ALA A 73 15.79 -3.96 -15.75
C ALA A 73 16.52 -3.34 -16.96
N ALA A 74 16.83 -2.05 -16.94
CA ALA A 74 17.54 -1.37 -18.02
C ALA A 74 19.04 -1.78 -18.14
N ASN A 75 19.59 -2.43 -17.11
CA ASN A 75 21.02 -2.76 -17.02
C ASN A 75 21.37 -4.18 -17.51
N THR A 76 20.41 -4.99 -17.98
CA THR A 76 20.74 -6.21 -18.72
C THR A 76 21.23 -5.84 -20.11
N LYS A 77 22.55 -5.67 -20.28
CA LYS A 77 23.16 -5.87 -21.60
C LYS A 77 22.89 -7.33 -21.97
N MET A 78 22.07 -7.55 -22.98
CA MET A 78 22.05 -8.83 -23.66
C MET A 78 23.37 -8.92 -24.43
N ASP A 79 24.37 -9.59 -23.87
CA ASP A 79 25.48 -10.10 -24.66
C ASP A 79 24.90 -11.15 -25.60
N VAL A 80 24.59 -10.71 -26.83
CA VAL A 80 24.33 -11.61 -27.95
C VAL A 80 25.69 -12.15 -28.36
N GLU A 81 26.03 -13.34 -27.89
CA GLU A 81 27.09 -14.15 -28.47
C GLU A 81 26.57 -14.73 -29.80
N ASP A 82 27.31 -14.45 -30.89
CA ASP A 82 27.06 -14.90 -32.28
C ASP A 82 27.25 -16.42 -32.45
#